data_AF-A0A9W6Z4C3-F1
#
_entry.id   AF-A0A9W6Z4C3-F1
#
_cell.length_a   1.000
_cell.length_b   1.000
_cell.length_c   1.000
_cell.angle_alpha   90.00
_cell.angle_beta   90.00
_cell.angle_gamma   90.00
#
_symmetry.space_group_name_H-M   'P 1'
#
loop_
_entity.id
_entity.type
_entity.pdbx_description
1 polymer ?
#
loop_
_entity_poly.entity_id
_entity_poly.type
_entity_poly.pdbx_seq_one_letter_code
_entity_poly.pdbx_strand_id
1 'polypeptide(L)'
;LEGSLKALRNLPPSCTVVFSDAYDVLYSDDLSTIKSKFSSLGEPVLFAGECGCWPQITRDNGVGSVCLNDYPTSPTPYRYLNSGQWIAQADKALEIFEALIGEAKTYAMRYHVPVSKINDQEMVSDMYMDGRFGIKLDHRNEIFQAMHATYKFPLERCDPWPELTNRGGVWENEVYGTSPSIFHYNGGNMAHYVDMESQMWYKKKGKKRGRGMDSRDLGEVVLQVGDGDGRLVKYKDLCPPN
;
A
#
# COMPACT_ATOMS: atom_id res chain seq x y z
N LEU A 1 -12.50 3.29 -1.07
CA LEU A 1 -12.91 4.67 -0.73
C LEU A 1 -14.08 4.75 0.27
N GLU A 2 -15.33 4.47 -0.10
CA GLU A 2 -16.49 4.67 0.81
C GLU A 2 -16.43 3.80 2.08
N GLY A 3 -15.96 2.55 1.94
CA GLY A 3 -15.72 1.65 3.09
C GLY A 3 -14.70 2.23 4.08
N SER A 4 -13.58 2.74 3.58
CA SER A 4 -12.53 3.39 4.39
C SER A 4 -13.07 4.63 5.10
N LEU A 5 -13.83 5.48 4.41
CA LEU A 5 -14.45 6.66 5.02
C LEU A 5 -15.43 6.27 6.14
N LYS A 6 -16.25 5.24 5.93
CA LYS A 6 -17.16 4.73 6.97
C LYS A 6 -16.38 4.21 8.17
N ALA A 7 -15.26 3.50 7.97
CA ALA A 7 -14.43 3.01 9.06
C ALA A 7 -13.83 4.18 9.87
N LEU A 8 -13.21 5.15 9.18
CA LEU A 8 -12.55 6.31 9.80
C LEU A 8 -13.48 7.12 10.72
N ARG A 9 -14.75 7.31 10.31
CA ARG A 9 -15.76 8.03 11.12
C ARG A 9 -16.06 7.39 12.48
N ASN A 10 -15.75 6.10 12.66
CA ASN A 10 -16.00 5.37 13.89
C ASN A 10 -14.76 5.23 14.77
N LEU A 11 -13.62 5.79 14.36
CA LEU A 11 -12.36 5.71 15.10
C LEU A 11 -12.13 6.96 15.97
N PRO A 12 -11.45 6.83 17.12
CA PRO A 12 -10.98 7.99 17.87
C PRO A 12 -10.06 8.87 16.99
N PRO A 13 -10.13 10.21 17.10
CA PRO A 13 -9.32 11.12 16.28
C PRO A 13 -7.81 10.83 16.29
N SER A 14 -7.26 10.48 17.47
CA SER A 14 -5.83 10.18 17.68
C SER A 14 -5.45 8.71 17.45
N CYS A 15 -6.35 7.92 16.86
CA CYS A 15 -6.05 6.54 16.49
C CYS A 15 -5.11 6.53 15.29
N THR A 16 -3.98 5.83 15.38
CA THR A 16 -3.13 5.58 14.23
C THR A 16 -3.75 4.47 13.39
N VAL A 17 -4.01 4.76 12.12
CA VAL A 17 -4.65 3.86 11.17
C VAL A 17 -3.66 3.54 10.06
N VAL A 18 -3.45 2.25 9.81
CA VAL A 18 -2.80 1.76 8.60
C VAL A 18 -3.85 1.20 7.67
N PHE A 19 -3.72 1.53 6.40
CA PHE A 19 -4.51 0.98 5.32
C PHE A 19 -3.58 0.29 4.34
N SER A 20 -4.03 -0.85 3.83
CA SER A 20 -3.44 -1.49 2.67
C SER A 20 -4.53 -2.07 1.78
N ASP A 21 -4.20 -2.26 0.50
CA ASP A 21 -4.90 -3.22 -0.34
C ASP A 21 -4.84 -4.62 0.28
N ALA A 22 -5.70 -5.51 -0.21
CA ALA A 22 -5.94 -6.79 0.44
C ALA A 22 -5.35 -7.99 -0.32
N TYR A 23 -5.44 -8.00 -1.65
CA TYR A 23 -5.20 -9.22 -2.43
C TYR A 23 -3.72 -9.49 -2.72
N ASP A 24 -2.93 -8.45 -2.86
CA ASP A 24 -1.55 -8.47 -3.31
C ASP A 24 -0.65 -7.72 -2.33
N VAL A 25 -0.88 -7.93 -1.03
CA VAL A 25 -0.12 -7.33 0.06
C VAL A 25 0.45 -8.39 0.99
N LEU A 26 1.71 -8.19 1.42
CA LEU A 26 2.40 -9.01 2.41
C LEU A 26 2.85 -8.14 3.59
N TYR A 27 2.46 -8.52 4.80
CA TYR A 27 2.98 -7.95 6.03
C TYR A 27 4.21 -8.74 6.49
N SER A 28 5.34 -8.06 6.67
CA SER A 28 6.58 -8.64 7.17
C SER A 28 6.80 -8.40 8.67
N ASP A 29 6.16 -7.36 9.21
CA ASP A 29 6.23 -6.93 10.60
C ASP A 29 4.85 -6.93 11.28
N ASP A 30 4.86 -6.81 12.60
CA ASP A 30 3.65 -6.56 13.39
C ASP A 30 3.27 -5.07 13.48
N LEU A 31 2.05 -4.80 13.95
CA LEU A 31 1.52 -3.44 14.09
C LEU A 31 2.33 -2.57 15.07
N SER A 32 2.99 -3.18 16.06
CA SER A 32 3.80 -2.44 17.04
C SER A 32 5.05 -1.84 16.38
N THR A 33 5.68 -2.62 15.50
CA THR A 33 6.83 -2.22 14.71
C THR A 33 6.46 -1.16 13.68
N ILE A 34 5.36 -1.38 12.94
CA ILE A 34 4.82 -0.41 11.98
C ILE A 34 4.54 0.93 12.65
N LYS A 35 3.86 0.92 13.81
CA LYS A 35 3.55 2.12 14.58
C LYS A 35 4.81 2.84 15.09
N SER A 36 5.83 2.10 15.52
CA SER A 36 7.11 2.66 15.96
C SER A 36 7.83 3.37 14.80
N LYS A 37 7.88 2.74 13.63
CA LYS A 37 8.48 3.33 12.41
C LYS A 37 7.76 4.61 12.03
N PHE A 38 6.43 4.59 11.98
CA PHE A 38 5.63 5.78 11.69
C PHE A 38 5.88 6.91 12.69
N SER A 39 5.93 6.57 13.98
CA SER A 39 6.24 7.55 15.04
C SER A 39 7.64 8.15 14.89
N SER A 40 8.62 7.36 14.43
CA SER A 40 10.00 7.83 14.23
C SER A 40 10.17 8.76 13.03
N LEU A 41 9.30 8.63 12.01
CA LEU A 41 9.26 9.53 10.86
C LEU A 41 8.67 10.89 11.22
N GLY A 42 7.82 10.96 12.27
CA GLY A 42 7.23 12.20 12.75
C GLY A 42 6.18 12.81 11.81
N GLU A 43 5.72 12.05 10.81
CA GLU A 43 4.80 12.53 9.79
C GLU A 43 3.33 12.30 10.20
N PRO A 44 2.41 13.23 9.87
CA PRO A 44 0.99 13.07 10.22
C PRO A 44 0.23 12.14 9.28
N VAL A 45 0.65 12.08 8.00
CA VAL A 45 0.05 11.29 6.93
C VAL A 45 1.15 10.82 5.98
N LEU A 46 1.34 9.52 5.88
CA LEU A 46 2.36 8.91 5.05
C LEU A 46 1.74 7.90 4.09
N PHE A 47 1.88 8.14 2.79
CA PHE A 47 1.52 7.21 1.73
C PHE A 47 2.77 6.45 1.26
N ALA A 48 2.56 5.28 0.64
CA ALA A 48 3.65 4.58 -0.04
C ALA A 48 4.19 5.40 -1.22
N GLY A 49 5.52 5.47 -1.33
CA GLY A 49 6.19 5.89 -2.55
C GLY A 49 6.29 4.72 -3.53
N GLU A 50 6.09 4.98 -4.81
CA GLU A 50 6.35 4.04 -5.90
C GLU A 50 7.18 4.67 -7.01
N CYS A 51 7.77 3.80 -7.84
CA CYS A 51 8.55 4.21 -8.99
C CYS A 51 7.71 4.58 -10.21
N GLY A 52 6.46 4.11 -10.28
CA GLY A 52 5.55 4.36 -11.38
C GLY A 52 4.74 5.63 -11.19
N CYS A 53 4.75 6.53 -12.17
CA CYS A 53 3.84 7.67 -12.18
C CYS A 53 2.49 7.29 -12.80
N TRP A 54 1.68 6.50 -12.12
CA TRP A 54 0.38 6.05 -12.65
C TRP A 54 -0.79 6.64 -11.84
N PRO A 55 -1.89 7.04 -12.49
CA PRO A 55 -2.11 7.12 -13.93
C PRO A 55 -1.60 8.43 -14.56
N GLN A 56 -0.97 9.35 -13.81
CA GLN A 56 -0.62 10.69 -14.30
C GLN A 56 0.23 10.69 -15.58
N ILE A 57 1.04 9.65 -15.80
CA ILE A 57 1.78 9.45 -17.05
C ILE A 57 0.89 9.44 -18.30
N THR A 58 -0.41 9.17 -18.18
CA THR A 58 -1.33 9.13 -19.33
C THR A 58 -2.00 10.46 -19.63
N ARG A 59 -1.93 11.46 -18.73
CA ARG A 59 -2.69 12.72 -18.86
C ARG A 59 -2.26 13.60 -20.03
N ASP A 60 -1.02 13.46 -20.47
CA ASP A 60 -0.43 14.22 -21.57
C ASP A 60 -0.03 13.31 -22.74
N ASN A 61 -0.91 12.37 -23.09
CA ASN A 61 -0.69 11.38 -24.15
C ASN A 61 0.56 10.50 -23.93
N GLY A 62 0.98 10.29 -22.68
CA GLY A 62 2.14 9.44 -22.38
C GLY A 62 3.48 10.17 -22.32
N VAL A 63 3.51 11.48 -22.50
CA VAL A 63 4.75 12.28 -22.54
C VAL A 63 5.35 12.43 -21.14
N GLY A 64 4.55 12.40 -20.08
CA GLY A 64 5.01 12.39 -18.68
C GLY A 64 5.38 13.75 -18.09
N SER A 65 4.97 14.87 -18.70
CA SER A 65 5.16 16.22 -18.17
C SER A 65 4.62 16.38 -16.75
N VAL A 66 3.44 15.84 -16.43
CA VAL A 66 2.91 15.85 -15.05
C VAL A 66 3.88 15.13 -14.09
N CYS A 67 4.40 13.99 -14.51
CA CYS A 67 5.33 13.18 -13.72
C CYS A 67 6.71 13.83 -13.55
N LEU A 68 7.15 14.60 -14.54
CA LEU A 68 8.47 15.21 -14.56
C LEU A 68 8.47 16.57 -13.85
N ASN A 69 7.43 17.36 -14.08
CA ASN A 69 7.39 18.78 -13.73
C ASN A 69 6.48 19.10 -12.54
N ASP A 70 5.34 18.40 -12.40
CA ASP A 70 4.32 18.78 -11.42
C ASP A 70 4.48 18.01 -10.10
N TYR A 71 4.88 16.73 -10.17
CA TYR A 71 5.23 15.99 -8.97
C TYR A 71 6.40 16.65 -8.22
N PRO A 72 6.34 16.77 -6.88
CA PRO A 72 7.49 17.19 -6.09
C PRO A 72 8.74 16.33 -6.38
N THR A 73 9.93 16.94 -6.27
CA THR A 73 11.19 16.21 -6.41
C THR A 73 11.39 15.24 -5.25
N SER A 74 11.96 14.08 -5.52
CA SER A 74 12.24 13.03 -4.54
C SER A 74 13.74 12.76 -4.43
N PRO A 75 14.27 12.41 -3.25
CA PRO A 75 15.65 11.94 -3.09
C PRO A 75 15.91 10.53 -3.65
N THR A 76 14.84 9.79 -4.01
CA THR A 76 14.89 8.42 -4.54
C THR A 76 13.95 8.27 -5.75
N PRO A 77 14.06 7.20 -6.54
CA PRO A 77 13.10 6.88 -7.60
C PRO A 77 11.66 6.65 -7.13
N TYR A 78 11.43 6.41 -5.84
CA TYR A 78 10.11 6.26 -5.20
C TYR A 78 9.42 7.62 -5.02
N ARG A 79 9.25 8.34 -6.14
CA ARG A 79 8.77 9.73 -6.21
C ARG A 79 7.26 9.85 -6.24
N TYR A 80 6.57 8.83 -6.71
CA TYR A 80 5.15 8.90 -7.04
C TYR A 80 4.31 8.27 -5.95
N LEU A 81 3.08 8.77 -5.78
CA LEU A 81 2.17 8.28 -4.76
C LEU A 81 1.56 6.95 -5.20
N ASN A 82 1.59 5.96 -4.30
CA ASN A 82 0.79 4.74 -4.40
C ASN A 82 -0.35 4.80 -3.38
N SER A 83 -1.61 4.73 -3.84
CA SER A 83 -2.77 4.84 -2.93
C SER A 83 -3.13 3.54 -2.23
N GLY A 84 -2.54 2.43 -2.67
CA GLY A 84 -2.81 1.10 -2.12
C GLY A 84 -2.28 0.93 -0.70
N GLN A 85 -1.44 1.82 -0.19
CA GLN A 85 -0.96 1.76 1.19
C GLN A 85 -0.73 3.14 1.78
N TRP A 86 -1.16 3.33 3.03
CA TRP A 86 -0.89 4.55 3.81
C TRP A 86 -1.03 4.32 5.31
N ILE A 87 -0.44 5.21 6.10
CA ILE A 87 -0.57 5.28 7.55
C ILE A 87 -0.73 6.73 8.00
N ALA A 88 -1.68 6.98 8.89
CA ALA A 88 -2.00 8.32 9.36
C ALA A 88 -2.71 8.31 10.72
N GLN A 89 -2.83 9.47 11.35
CA GLN A 89 -3.83 9.67 12.40
C GLN A 89 -5.24 9.68 11.79
N ALA A 90 -6.22 9.13 12.49
CA ALA A 90 -7.58 8.92 11.98
C ALA A 90 -8.27 10.23 11.58
N ASP A 91 -8.08 11.31 12.33
CA ASP A 91 -8.60 12.63 11.99
C ASP A 91 -8.03 13.17 10.67
N LYS A 92 -6.71 13.03 10.46
CA LYS A 92 -6.03 13.45 9.23
C LYS A 92 -6.43 12.60 8.03
N ALA A 93 -6.56 11.29 8.21
CA ALA A 93 -7.10 10.42 7.18
C ALA A 93 -8.56 10.79 6.86
N LEU A 94 -9.38 11.09 7.87
CA LEU A 94 -10.77 11.47 7.67
C LEU A 94 -10.89 12.75 6.83
N GLU A 95 -10.10 13.79 7.11
CA GLU A 95 -10.05 15.03 6.32
C GLU A 95 -9.78 14.75 4.82
N ILE A 96 -8.80 13.88 4.52
CA ILE A 96 -8.46 13.49 3.14
C ILE A 96 -9.62 12.75 2.48
N PHE A 97 -10.18 11.74 3.15
CA PHE A 97 -11.20 10.88 2.56
C PHE A 97 -12.55 11.60 2.39
N GLU A 98 -12.88 12.57 3.24
CA GLU A 98 -14.06 13.41 3.05
C GLU A 98 -13.92 14.31 1.82
N ALA A 99 -12.76 14.96 1.65
CA ALA A 99 -12.47 15.74 0.47
C ALA A 99 -12.49 14.89 -0.80
N LEU A 100 -11.86 13.71 -0.76
CA LEU A 100 -11.77 12.81 -1.90
C LEU A 100 -13.13 12.31 -2.34
N ILE A 101 -13.98 11.86 -1.40
CA ILE A 101 -15.35 11.45 -1.75
C ILE A 101 -16.20 12.63 -2.26
N GLY A 102 -16.02 13.82 -1.70
CA GLY A 102 -16.70 15.04 -2.16
C GLY A 102 -16.34 15.40 -3.61
N GLU A 103 -15.06 15.41 -3.93
CA GLU A 103 -14.55 15.67 -5.28
C GLU A 103 -14.95 14.56 -6.27
N ALA A 104 -14.89 13.30 -5.83
CA ALA A 104 -15.29 12.16 -6.64
C ALA A 104 -16.78 12.24 -7.02
N LYS A 105 -17.65 12.61 -6.07
CA LYS A 105 -19.08 12.82 -6.34
C LYS A 105 -19.33 13.98 -7.30
N THR A 106 -18.59 15.08 -7.13
CA THR A 106 -18.68 16.24 -8.03
C THR A 106 -18.27 15.86 -9.45
N TYR A 107 -17.15 15.15 -9.60
CA TYR A 107 -16.68 14.65 -10.90
C TYR A 107 -17.66 13.67 -11.54
N ALA A 108 -18.12 12.68 -10.76
CA ALA A 108 -19.12 11.69 -11.17
C ALA A 108 -20.39 12.35 -11.72
N MET A 109 -20.92 13.36 -11.02
CA MET A 109 -22.09 14.12 -11.44
C MET A 109 -21.84 14.89 -12.74
N ARG A 110 -20.70 15.60 -12.84
CA ARG A 110 -20.35 16.41 -14.01
C ARG A 110 -20.21 15.57 -15.28
N TYR A 111 -19.57 14.41 -15.17
CA TYR A 111 -19.23 13.56 -16.31
C TYR A 111 -20.15 12.35 -16.49
N HIS A 112 -21.21 12.25 -15.68
CA HIS A 112 -22.18 11.15 -15.72
C HIS A 112 -21.53 9.76 -15.62
N VAL A 113 -20.51 9.64 -14.76
CA VAL A 113 -19.81 8.37 -14.49
C VAL A 113 -20.05 7.92 -13.04
N PRO A 114 -20.11 6.61 -12.75
CA PRO A 114 -20.21 6.14 -11.39
C PRO A 114 -18.97 6.52 -10.56
N VAL A 115 -19.15 6.87 -9.28
CA VAL A 115 -18.03 7.11 -8.34
C VAL A 115 -17.10 5.90 -8.25
N SER A 116 -17.63 4.68 -8.40
CA SER A 116 -16.85 3.43 -8.40
C SER A 116 -15.91 3.26 -9.61
N LYS A 117 -15.98 4.16 -10.60
CA LYS A 117 -15.08 4.19 -11.76
C LYS A 117 -14.00 5.26 -11.65
N ILE A 118 -14.04 6.07 -10.60
CA ILE A 118 -13.03 7.09 -10.36
C ILE A 118 -11.79 6.44 -9.74
N ASN A 119 -10.63 6.82 -10.26
CA ASN A 119 -9.34 6.30 -9.83
C ASN A 119 -8.91 7.03 -8.54
N ASP A 120 -8.78 6.30 -7.45
CA ASP A 120 -8.38 6.84 -6.16
C ASP A 120 -6.91 7.28 -6.14
N GLN A 121 -6.01 6.51 -6.76
CA GLN A 121 -4.61 6.89 -6.94
C GLN A 121 -4.48 8.22 -7.67
N GLU A 122 -5.29 8.42 -8.71
CA GLU A 122 -5.33 9.67 -9.47
C GLU A 122 -5.69 10.86 -8.57
N MET A 123 -6.77 10.75 -7.81
CA MET A 123 -7.28 11.83 -6.97
C MET A 123 -6.35 12.18 -5.80
N VAL A 124 -5.84 11.17 -5.06
CA VAL A 124 -4.94 11.45 -3.93
C VAL A 124 -3.62 12.03 -4.43
N SER A 125 -3.14 11.58 -5.58
CA SER A 125 -1.94 12.13 -6.21
C SER A 125 -2.10 13.62 -6.55
N ASP A 126 -3.26 14.03 -7.07
CA ASP A 126 -3.55 15.45 -7.31
C ASP A 126 -3.52 16.25 -6.00
N MET A 127 -4.12 15.71 -4.94
CA MET A 127 -4.05 16.34 -3.61
C MET A 127 -2.62 16.48 -3.09
N TYR A 128 -1.78 15.48 -3.33
CA TYR A 128 -0.36 15.51 -2.96
C TYR A 128 0.41 16.57 -3.76
N MET A 129 0.24 16.61 -5.09
CA MET A 129 0.88 17.61 -5.95
C MET A 129 0.45 19.05 -5.60
N ASP A 130 -0.81 19.23 -5.23
CA ASP A 130 -1.35 20.52 -4.76
C ASP A 130 -0.89 20.90 -3.34
N GLY A 131 -0.11 20.05 -2.66
CA GLY A 131 0.38 20.29 -1.30
C GLY A 131 -0.72 20.26 -0.23
N ARG A 132 -1.84 19.57 -0.50
CA ARG A 132 -3.01 19.51 0.39
C ARG A 132 -2.83 18.45 1.48
N PHE A 133 -3.46 18.69 2.62
CA PHE A 133 -3.57 17.76 3.76
C PHE A 133 -2.24 17.28 4.39
N GLY A 134 -1.11 17.89 4.04
CA GLY A 134 0.19 17.52 4.59
C GLY A 134 0.62 16.09 4.21
N ILE A 135 0.18 15.57 3.06
CA ILE A 135 0.54 14.25 2.57
C ILE A 135 2.07 14.16 2.36
N LYS A 136 2.67 13.09 2.86
CA LYS A 136 4.08 12.71 2.63
C LYS A 136 4.17 11.34 2.00
N LEU A 137 5.29 11.07 1.34
CA LEU A 137 5.57 9.75 0.77
C LEU A 137 6.74 9.09 1.50
N ASP A 138 6.63 7.77 1.66
CA ASP A 138 7.72 6.91 2.13
C ASP A 138 8.74 6.70 1.00
N HIS A 139 9.59 7.69 0.78
CA HIS A 139 10.58 7.69 -0.30
C HIS A 139 11.70 6.66 -0.10
N ARG A 140 11.89 6.11 1.10
CA ARG A 140 12.99 5.16 1.41
C ARG A 140 12.50 3.76 1.75
N ASN A 141 11.22 3.51 1.58
CA ASN A 141 10.58 2.23 1.86
C ASN A 141 10.79 1.78 3.33
N GLU A 142 10.69 2.72 4.28
CA GLU A 142 10.83 2.46 5.71
C GLU A 142 9.70 1.55 6.22
N ILE A 143 8.48 1.81 5.74
CA ILE A 143 7.26 1.09 6.09
C ILE A 143 6.72 0.36 4.86
N PHE A 144 6.65 1.02 3.71
CA PHE A 144 5.96 0.52 2.52
C PHE A 144 6.92 0.24 1.36
N GLN A 145 6.80 -0.93 0.77
CA GLN A 145 7.52 -1.29 -0.45
C GLN A 145 6.54 -1.61 -1.58
N ALA A 146 6.35 -0.66 -2.49
CA ALA A 146 5.71 -0.93 -3.77
C ALA A 146 6.67 -1.74 -4.65
N MET A 147 6.16 -2.77 -5.31
CA MET A 147 6.97 -3.75 -6.06
C MET A 147 6.88 -3.57 -7.58
N HIS A 148 6.07 -2.63 -8.07
CA HIS A 148 5.97 -2.37 -9.49
C HIS A 148 7.23 -1.72 -10.07
N ALA A 149 7.90 -2.44 -10.95
CA ALA A 149 9.02 -1.93 -11.72
C ALA A 149 8.56 -0.95 -12.81
N THR A 150 9.33 0.10 -13.03
CA THR A 150 9.11 1.10 -14.08
C THR A 150 10.29 1.15 -15.03
N TYR A 151 10.02 0.84 -16.30
CA TYR A 151 11.00 0.88 -17.40
C TYR A 151 10.64 1.88 -18.49
N LYS A 152 9.57 2.64 -18.29
CA LYS A 152 8.94 3.49 -19.30
C LYS A 152 9.65 4.84 -19.38
N PHE A 153 10.26 5.13 -20.53
CA PHE A 153 10.72 6.49 -20.85
C PHE A 153 9.52 7.47 -20.84
N PRO A 154 9.64 8.69 -20.28
CA PRO A 154 10.87 9.34 -19.79
C PRO A 154 11.17 9.17 -18.29
N LEU A 155 10.45 8.29 -17.60
CA LEU A 155 10.66 8.08 -16.17
C LEU A 155 12.00 7.39 -15.91
N GLU A 156 12.57 7.65 -14.73
CA GLU A 156 13.75 6.93 -14.26
C GLU A 156 13.44 5.43 -14.20
N ARG A 157 14.41 4.61 -14.62
CA ARG A 157 14.28 3.17 -14.49
C ARG A 157 14.41 2.78 -13.03
N CYS A 158 13.44 2.04 -12.53
CA CYS A 158 13.47 1.49 -11.19
C CYS A 158 12.88 0.08 -11.22
N ASP A 159 13.56 -0.85 -10.57
CA ASP A 159 13.07 -2.20 -10.33
C ASP A 159 13.29 -2.51 -8.85
N PRO A 160 12.22 -2.60 -8.04
CA PRO A 160 12.34 -2.92 -6.62
C PRO A 160 12.89 -4.32 -6.35
N TRP A 161 12.73 -5.27 -7.27
CA TRP A 161 13.04 -6.67 -6.98
C TRP A 161 14.53 -6.94 -6.70
N PRO A 162 15.48 -6.45 -7.53
CA PRO A 162 16.91 -6.60 -7.26
C PRO A 162 17.42 -5.80 -6.06
N GLU A 163 16.64 -4.86 -5.52
CA GLU A 163 17.00 -4.08 -4.33
C GLU A 163 16.78 -4.86 -3.04
N LEU A 164 16.05 -5.98 -3.10
CA LEU A 164 15.58 -6.72 -1.94
C LEU A 164 16.40 -7.98 -1.67
N THR A 165 16.84 -8.13 -0.42
CA THR A 165 17.52 -9.33 0.08
C THR A 165 16.80 -9.91 1.29
N ASN A 166 16.66 -11.23 1.32
CA ASN A 166 16.17 -11.94 2.51
C ASN A 166 17.32 -12.30 3.46
N ARG A 167 17.36 -11.68 4.64
CA ARG A 167 18.28 -12.04 5.72
C ARG A 167 17.52 -12.70 6.86
N GLY A 168 17.64 -14.02 6.94
CA GLY A 168 17.05 -14.77 8.06
C GLY A 168 15.52 -14.80 8.10
N GLY A 169 14.83 -14.53 6.98
CA GLY A 169 13.37 -14.43 6.92
C GLY A 169 12.82 -13.00 7.08
N VAL A 170 13.70 -12.00 7.11
CA VAL A 170 13.39 -10.57 7.02
C VAL A 170 13.82 -10.08 5.65
N TRP A 171 12.96 -9.34 4.97
CA TRP A 171 13.28 -8.71 3.69
C TRP A 171 13.79 -7.29 3.92
N GLU A 172 14.94 -6.98 3.34
CA GLU A 172 15.64 -5.69 3.46
C GLU A 172 15.76 -5.05 2.09
N ASN A 173 15.48 -3.75 1.99
CA ASN A 173 15.88 -2.94 0.84
C ASN A 173 17.33 -2.48 1.07
N GLU A 174 18.27 -3.07 0.34
CA GLU A 174 19.71 -2.83 0.54
C GLU A 174 20.15 -1.45 0.06
N VAL A 175 19.43 -0.85 -0.89
CA VAL A 175 19.75 0.47 -1.44
C VAL A 175 19.56 1.55 -0.39
N TYR A 176 18.51 1.43 0.43
CA TYR A 176 18.21 2.40 1.48
C TYR A 176 18.56 1.92 2.89
N GLY A 177 18.96 0.67 3.05
CA GLY A 177 19.27 0.08 4.36
C GLY A 177 18.03 -0.04 5.25
N THR A 178 16.85 -0.22 4.66
CA THR A 178 15.57 -0.32 5.35
C THR A 178 15.05 -1.75 5.34
N SER A 179 14.12 -2.07 6.25
CA SER A 179 13.39 -3.35 6.25
C SER A 179 11.91 -3.03 6.15
N PRO A 180 11.33 -2.92 4.95
CA PRO A 180 9.93 -2.52 4.79
C PRO A 180 8.98 -3.46 5.57
N SER A 181 7.94 -2.90 6.17
CA SER A 181 6.95 -3.64 6.97
C SER A 181 5.80 -4.21 6.15
N ILE A 182 5.47 -3.57 5.02
CA ILE A 182 4.33 -3.92 4.19
C ILE A 182 4.72 -3.83 2.72
N PHE A 183 4.71 -4.96 2.03
CA PHE A 183 5.00 -5.07 0.60
C PHE A 183 3.69 -5.07 -0.19
N HIS A 184 3.62 -4.26 -1.24
CA HIS A 184 2.47 -4.21 -2.16
C HIS A 184 2.93 -4.63 -3.56
N TYR A 185 2.37 -5.72 -4.04
CA TYR A 185 2.72 -6.35 -5.32
C TYR A 185 1.92 -5.77 -6.49
N ASN A 186 1.80 -4.44 -6.48
CA ASN A 186 1.06 -3.67 -7.46
C ASN A 186 1.56 -3.93 -8.88
N GLY A 187 0.67 -3.76 -9.86
CA GLY A 187 1.01 -3.89 -11.29
C GLY A 187 1.29 -5.33 -11.75
N GLY A 188 0.81 -6.35 -11.04
CA GLY A 188 0.83 -7.75 -11.51
C GLY A 188 2.03 -8.58 -11.03
N ASN A 189 2.68 -8.19 -9.94
CA ASN A 189 3.88 -8.86 -9.41
C ASN A 189 3.57 -10.10 -8.54
N MET A 190 2.55 -10.88 -8.92
CA MET A 190 2.09 -12.02 -8.11
C MET A 190 3.12 -13.16 -8.01
N ALA A 191 3.99 -13.33 -9.00
CA ALA A 191 5.09 -14.29 -8.92
C ALA A 191 6.08 -13.93 -7.80
N HIS A 192 6.41 -12.64 -7.67
CA HIS A 192 7.24 -12.11 -6.60
C HIS A 192 6.57 -12.27 -5.23
N TYR A 193 5.24 -12.07 -5.15
CA TYR A 193 4.47 -12.31 -3.92
C TYR A 193 4.65 -13.74 -3.42
N VAL A 194 4.40 -14.72 -4.28
CA VAL A 194 4.48 -16.14 -3.92
C VAL A 194 5.90 -16.53 -3.47
N ASP A 195 6.92 -16.02 -4.17
CA ASP A 195 8.32 -16.29 -3.80
C ASP A 195 8.65 -15.68 -2.43
N MET A 196 8.35 -14.40 -2.21
CA MET A 196 8.65 -13.71 -0.96
C MET A 196 7.92 -14.31 0.22
N GLU A 197 6.61 -14.58 0.08
CA GLU A 197 5.79 -15.18 1.15
C GLU A 197 6.38 -16.53 1.59
N SER A 198 6.89 -17.34 0.65
CA SER A 198 7.46 -18.66 0.93
C SER A 198 8.72 -18.61 1.81
N GLN A 199 9.40 -17.48 1.85
CA GLN A 199 10.68 -17.28 2.54
C GLN A 199 10.53 -16.59 3.91
N MET A 200 9.31 -16.20 4.28
CA MET A 200 9.02 -15.50 5.53
C MET A 200 9.31 -16.33 6.77
N TRP A 201 9.74 -15.65 7.84
CA TRP A 201 10.11 -16.27 9.11
C TRP A 201 8.99 -17.14 9.71
N TYR A 202 7.72 -16.75 9.56
CA TYR A 202 6.59 -17.50 10.10
C TYR A 202 6.28 -18.79 9.32
N LYS A 203 6.65 -18.88 8.03
CA LYS A 203 6.58 -20.14 7.26
C LYS A 203 7.69 -21.12 7.64
N LYS A 204 8.79 -20.63 8.25
CA LYS A 204 9.90 -21.48 8.73
C LYS A 204 9.55 -22.19 10.04
N LYS A 205 8.65 -21.62 10.87
CA LYS A 205 8.12 -22.28 12.08
C LYS A 205 7.06 -23.32 11.69
N GLY A 206 7.49 -24.55 11.46
CA GLY A 206 6.57 -25.70 11.41
C GLY A 206 6.28 -26.29 10.03
N LYS A 207 7.31 -26.47 9.17
CA LYS A 207 7.21 -27.43 8.05
C LYS A 207 6.96 -28.85 8.59
N LYS A 208 5.71 -29.20 8.89
CA LYS A 208 5.23 -30.53 8.52
C LYS A 208 5.15 -30.51 6.99
N ARG A 209 5.93 -31.37 6.33
CA ARG A 209 5.86 -31.58 4.88
C ARG A 209 4.42 -32.02 4.53
N GLY A 210 3.54 -31.07 4.26
CA GLY A 210 2.24 -31.30 3.65
C GLY A 210 2.42 -31.26 2.13
N ARG A 211 1.95 -32.30 1.45
CA ARG A 211 1.81 -32.34 -0.01
C ARG A 211 0.97 -31.14 -0.48
N GLY A 212 1.17 -30.73 -1.74
CA GLY A 212 0.53 -29.59 -2.40
C GLY A 212 -0.89 -29.34 -1.91
N MET A 213 -1.08 -28.15 -1.35
CA MET A 213 -2.34 -27.69 -0.80
C MET A 213 -3.26 -27.35 -1.97
N ASP A 214 -4.36 -28.07 -2.09
CA ASP A 214 -5.39 -27.82 -3.11
C ASP A 214 -6.06 -26.47 -2.80
N SER A 215 -6.57 -25.74 -3.79
CA SER A 215 -7.25 -24.45 -3.57
C SER A 215 -8.46 -24.58 -2.64
N ARG A 216 -8.98 -25.81 -2.49
CA ARG A 216 -10.04 -26.20 -1.54
C ARG A 216 -9.60 -26.18 -0.07
N ASP A 217 -8.31 -26.19 0.23
CA ASP A 217 -7.77 -26.19 1.60
C ASP A 217 -7.56 -24.78 2.17
N LEU A 218 -7.61 -23.74 1.33
CA LEU A 218 -7.46 -22.33 1.77
C LEU A 218 -8.53 -21.93 2.78
N GLY A 219 -9.75 -22.46 2.65
CA GLY A 219 -10.84 -22.19 3.58
C GLY A 219 -10.57 -22.63 5.02
N GLU A 220 -9.71 -23.63 5.22
CA GLU A 220 -9.37 -24.17 6.55
C GLU A 220 -8.16 -23.48 7.20
N VAL A 221 -7.52 -22.53 6.49
CA VAL A 221 -6.44 -21.72 7.05
C VAL A 221 -6.97 -20.91 8.21
N VAL A 222 -6.35 -21.11 9.38
CA VAL A 222 -6.68 -20.38 10.60
C VAL A 222 -5.85 -19.09 10.64
N LEU A 223 -6.55 -17.97 10.65
CA LEU A 223 -5.99 -16.63 10.74
C LEU A 223 -6.25 -16.05 12.13
N GLN A 224 -5.27 -15.36 12.68
CA GLN A 224 -5.49 -14.52 13.84
C GLN A 224 -6.08 -13.18 13.38
N VAL A 225 -7.23 -12.80 13.95
CA VAL A 225 -7.94 -11.57 13.56
C VAL A 225 -8.26 -10.75 14.80
N GLY A 226 -7.61 -9.60 14.91
CA GLY A 226 -7.70 -8.68 16.03
C GLY A 226 -6.33 -8.40 16.65
N ASP A 227 -6.23 -7.29 17.38
CA ASP A 227 -4.99 -6.87 18.05
C ASP A 227 -4.80 -7.66 19.35
N GLY A 228 -4.17 -8.83 19.24
CA GLY A 228 -3.60 -9.53 20.40
C GLY A 228 -4.60 -10.25 21.33
N ASP A 229 -5.88 -10.33 20.99
CA ASP A 229 -6.89 -11.09 21.75
C ASP A 229 -6.80 -12.63 21.54
N GLY A 230 -5.92 -13.07 20.64
CA GLY A 230 -5.75 -14.48 20.28
C GLY A 230 -6.94 -15.06 19.51
N ARG A 231 -7.82 -14.22 18.96
CA ARG A 231 -8.99 -14.68 18.23
C ARG A 231 -8.57 -15.29 16.90
N LEU A 232 -8.82 -16.58 16.78
CA LEU A 232 -8.52 -17.38 15.59
C LEU A 232 -9.81 -17.61 14.81
N VAL A 233 -9.81 -17.28 13.51
CA VAL A 233 -10.93 -17.51 12.59
C VAL A 233 -10.44 -18.26 11.37
N LYS A 234 -11.28 -19.10 10.76
CA LYS A 234 -10.89 -19.73 9.50
C LYS A 234 -11.13 -18.77 8.35
N TYR A 235 -10.30 -18.83 7.31
CA TYR A 235 -10.44 -17.99 6.14
C TYR A 235 -11.85 -18.08 5.51
N LYS A 236 -12.44 -19.28 5.46
CA LYS A 236 -13.83 -19.47 4.99
C LYS A 236 -14.89 -18.75 5.83
N ASP A 237 -14.59 -18.47 7.10
CA ASP A 237 -15.52 -17.79 8.01
C ASP A 237 -15.47 -16.26 7.78
N LEU A 238 -14.38 -15.75 7.20
CA LEU A 238 -14.23 -14.36 6.78
C LEU A 238 -14.78 -14.11 5.37
N CYS A 239 -14.63 -15.09 4.49
CA CYS A 239 -15.08 -15.05 3.10
C CYS A 239 -15.94 -16.30 2.80
N PRO A 240 -17.19 -16.35 3.28
CA PRO A 240 -18.06 -17.49 3.02
C PRO A 240 -18.26 -17.65 1.51
N PRO A 241 -18.12 -18.88 0.96
CA PRO A 241 -18.37 -19.11 -0.46
C PRO A 241 -19.83 -18.78 -0.77
N ASN A 242 -20.05 -18.02 -1.86
CA ASN A 242 -21.37 -17.77 -2.43
C ASN A 242 -22.02 -19.06 -2.93
#